data_AF-A0A536WSU0-F1
#
_entry.id   AF-A0A536WSU0-F1
#
_cell.length_a   1.000
_cell.length_b   1.000
_cell.length_c   1.000
_cell.angle_alpha   90.00
_cell.angle_beta   90.00
_cell.angle_gamma   90.00
#
_symmetry.space_group_name_H-M   'P 1'
#
loop_
_entity.id
_entity.type
_entity.pdbx_description
1 polymer ?
#
loop_
_entity_poly.entity_id
_entity_poly.type
_entity_poly.pdbx_seq_one_letter_code
_entity_poly.pdbx_strand_id
1 'polypeptide(L)'
;MSAPAARVAPGSARNICRAFIIVVIVFSSSCDRTMSATPAATVDLEALARAIQLWGREFGFAEIAIAGTDLSAEEARLLAWLAAGRHGEMHYMARHGSRRARPAELVAGTLRVITARLDYLPTHALDSASVLADSRKAYVSRYALGRDYHKVMRGRLERLAQRIRNEIGEFHYRVFADSAPVLEVALAAKAGLGWRGKNTLLLTRDAGSFFFLGEIYTDLPLPLTGPAVEHCGRCRACIDACPTGAIVAPYELDARRCISYLTIELKGSIPEDLRPLIGNRVYGCDDCQLVCPWNRYAQPSELSDFDVRNGLDDVELVSLFEWSETEFDQRMRGSAIRRIGYERWSRNLAVGLGNAAYSPKIVAALQRRAADASALVREHVAWALVRQNARRSIGHNGKAPA
;
A
#
# COMPACT_ATOMS: atom_id res chain seq x y z
N MET A 1 4.97 74.33 -31.81
CA MET A 1 6.30 74.83 -32.19
C MET A 1 7.18 73.64 -32.54
N SER A 2 7.76 73.68 -33.74
CA SER A 2 8.91 72.90 -34.23
C SER A 2 8.72 71.39 -34.51
N ALA A 3 8.50 71.08 -35.79
CA ALA A 3 9.05 69.87 -36.45
C ALA A 3 10.54 70.15 -36.83
N PRO A 4 11.39 69.18 -37.30
CA PRO A 4 11.17 68.40 -38.54
C PRO A 4 11.69 66.92 -38.55
N ALA A 5 11.03 66.02 -39.31
CA ALA A 5 11.47 65.37 -40.57
C ALA A 5 12.39 64.13 -40.40
N ALA A 6 12.01 62.90 -40.79
CA ALA A 6 11.82 62.29 -42.14
C ALA A 6 12.84 61.11 -42.24
N ARG A 7 12.68 59.94 -42.90
CA ARG A 7 11.77 59.34 -43.90
C ARG A 7 12.11 57.82 -43.94
N VAL A 8 11.13 56.90 -43.92
CA VAL A 8 10.50 56.17 -45.05
C VAL A 8 11.16 54.82 -45.42
N ALA A 9 10.32 53.77 -45.35
CA ALA A 9 10.48 52.36 -45.81
C ALA A 9 10.19 52.25 -47.34
N PRO A 10 9.71 51.14 -47.98
CA PRO A 10 9.58 49.71 -47.64
C PRO A 10 9.85 48.72 -48.83
N GLY A 11 9.52 47.44 -48.65
CA GLY A 11 8.98 46.54 -49.69
C GLY A 11 9.94 45.47 -50.22
N SER A 12 9.55 44.30 -50.72
CA SER A 12 8.33 43.48 -50.71
C SER A 12 8.69 42.20 -51.48
N ALA A 13 8.10 41.05 -51.14
CA ALA A 13 8.32 39.76 -51.78
C ALA A 13 7.63 39.59 -53.15
N ARG A 14 8.21 38.81 -54.09
CA ARG A 14 7.61 37.61 -54.74
C ARG A 14 8.42 37.08 -55.96
N ASN A 15 8.69 35.77 -55.90
CA ASN A 15 8.77 34.69 -56.91
C ASN A 15 9.04 34.96 -58.39
N ILE A 16 10.01 34.23 -58.98
CA ILE A 16 9.94 33.60 -60.33
C ILE A 16 10.72 32.26 -60.35
N CYS A 17 10.13 31.24 -61.00
CA CYS A 17 10.63 29.88 -61.27
C CYS A 17 11.86 29.80 -62.21
N ARG A 18 12.67 28.73 -62.10
CA ARG A 18 12.93 27.76 -63.19
C ARG A 18 13.89 26.63 -62.77
N ALA A 19 13.60 25.43 -63.29
CA ALA A 19 14.31 24.16 -63.10
C ALA A 19 15.45 23.97 -64.11
N PHE A 20 16.45 23.13 -63.77
CA PHE A 20 17.25 22.35 -64.73
C PHE A 20 17.74 21.03 -64.10
N ILE A 21 17.66 19.96 -64.89
CA ILE A 21 18.04 18.56 -64.64
C ILE A 21 19.39 18.30 -65.31
N ILE A 22 20.35 17.59 -64.67
CA ILE A 22 21.38 16.75 -65.35
C ILE A 22 21.70 15.50 -64.49
N VAL A 23 22.03 14.41 -65.18
CA VAL A 23 21.99 12.97 -64.87
C VAL A 23 23.35 12.37 -64.41
N VAL A 24 23.26 11.42 -63.46
CA VAL A 24 24.01 10.16 -63.16
C VAL A 24 25.41 9.91 -63.76
N ILE A 25 26.39 9.48 -62.90
CA ILE A 25 27.32 8.34 -63.12
C ILE A 25 27.69 7.66 -61.77
N VAL A 26 27.65 6.33 -61.76
CA VAL A 26 28.03 5.36 -60.69
C VAL A 26 29.50 4.94 -60.86
N PHE A 27 30.27 4.74 -59.77
CA PHE A 27 31.26 3.64 -59.67
C PHE A 27 31.61 3.29 -58.21
N SER A 28 31.77 1.98 -58.01
CA SER A 28 31.93 1.14 -56.81
C SER A 28 33.31 1.23 -56.13
N SER A 29 33.41 1.03 -54.80
CA SER A 29 34.17 -0.11 -54.19
C SER A 29 34.16 -0.11 -52.65
N SER A 30 33.56 -1.16 -52.09
CA SER A 30 34.05 -2.07 -51.03
C SER A 30 34.62 -1.54 -49.70
N CYS A 31 33.88 -1.77 -48.61
CA CYS A 31 34.44 -2.35 -47.37
C CYS A 31 33.31 -2.96 -46.52
N ASP A 32 32.85 -4.16 -46.89
CA ASP A 32 31.97 -4.97 -46.06
C ASP A 32 32.79 -5.59 -44.93
N ARG A 33 32.76 -4.95 -43.76
CA ARG A 33 33.22 -5.54 -42.52
C ARG A 33 32.03 -6.18 -41.85
N THR A 34 31.72 -7.42 -42.23
CA THR A 34 30.81 -8.29 -41.50
C THR A 34 31.34 -8.46 -40.08
N MET A 35 30.80 -7.68 -39.14
CA MET A 35 30.92 -7.98 -37.72
C MET A 35 30.18 -9.30 -37.49
N SER A 36 30.95 -10.36 -37.33
CA SER A 36 30.48 -11.63 -36.80
C SER A 36 29.88 -11.36 -35.43
N ALA A 37 28.55 -11.25 -35.36
CA ALA A 37 27.82 -11.26 -34.11
C ALA A 37 28.14 -12.57 -33.40
N THR A 38 28.84 -12.48 -32.28
CA THR A 38 28.96 -13.60 -31.33
C THR A 38 27.54 -14.07 -31.02
N PRO A 39 27.22 -15.37 -31.13
CA PRO A 39 25.89 -15.84 -30.73
C PRO A 39 25.69 -15.43 -29.28
N ALA A 40 24.66 -14.63 -29.00
CA ALA A 40 24.28 -14.32 -27.64
C ALA A 40 24.11 -15.66 -26.91
N ALA A 41 24.95 -15.89 -25.89
CA ALA A 41 24.84 -17.09 -25.08
C ALA A 41 23.38 -17.20 -24.62
N THR A 42 22.73 -18.31 -24.95
CA THR A 42 21.36 -18.56 -24.53
C THR A 42 21.32 -18.52 -23.01
N VAL A 43 20.61 -17.55 -22.46
CA VAL A 43 20.49 -17.34 -21.01
C VAL A 43 19.92 -18.61 -20.38
N ASP A 44 20.66 -19.22 -19.45
CA ASP A 44 20.14 -20.31 -18.63
C ASP A 44 19.13 -19.73 -17.63
N LEU A 45 17.84 -19.90 -17.95
CA LEU A 45 16.73 -19.35 -17.17
C LEU A 45 16.59 -19.99 -15.78
N GLU A 46 17.01 -21.24 -15.62
CA GLU A 46 17.02 -21.93 -14.33
C GLU A 46 18.11 -21.37 -13.42
N ALA A 47 19.30 -21.15 -13.97
CA ALA A 47 20.39 -20.48 -13.25
C ALA A 47 20.01 -19.03 -12.90
N LEU A 48 19.40 -18.30 -13.84
CA LEU A 48 18.95 -16.94 -13.61
C LEU A 48 17.89 -16.85 -12.52
N ALA A 49 16.90 -17.75 -12.50
CA ALA A 49 15.87 -17.77 -11.45
C ALA A 49 16.49 -17.96 -10.05
N ARG A 50 17.47 -18.87 -9.91
CA ARG A 50 18.21 -19.04 -8.65
C ARG A 50 19.02 -17.79 -8.28
N ALA A 51 19.65 -17.15 -9.27
CA ALA A 51 20.41 -15.92 -9.05
C ALA A 51 19.51 -14.77 -8.59
N ILE A 52 18.32 -14.62 -9.19
CA ILE A 52 17.31 -13.62 -8.79
C ILE A 52 16.90 -13.79 -7.32
N GLN A 53 16.70 -15.03 -6.87
CA GLN A 53 16.37 -15.31 -5.47
C GLN A 53 17.52 -14.92 -4.52
N LEU A 54 18.76 -15.20 -4.91
CA LEU A 54 19.94 -14.82 -4.14
C LEU A 54 20.09 -13.29 -4.06
N TRP A 55 20.06 -12.59 -5.20
CA TRP A 55 20.15 -11.13 -5.25
C TRP A 55 18.98 -10.46 -4.54
N GLY A 56 17.80 -11.07 -4.56
CA GLY A 56 16.65 -10.61 -3.79
C GLY A 56 16.96 -10.49 -2.30
N ARG A 57 17.60 -11.52 -1.72
CA ARG A 57 18.06 -11.50 -0.32
C ARG A 57 19.11 -10.42 -0.08
N GLU A 58 20.05 -10.23 -0.99
CA GLU A 58 21.05 -9.15 -0.91
C GLU A 58 20.40 -7.75 -0.90
N PHE A 59 19.25 -7.60 -1.58
CA PHE A 59 18.45 -6.37 -1.53
C PHE A 59 17.45 -6.32 -0.36
N GLY A 60 17.55 -7.25 0.59
CA GLY A 60 16.78 -7.28 1.83
C GLY A 60 15.40 -7.92 1.72
N PHE A 61 15.04 -8.52 0.58
CA PHE A 61 13.80 -9.30 0.50
C PHE A 61 14.00 -10.62 1.24
N ALA A 62 13.03 -10.96 2.09
CA ALA A 62 13.11 -12.22 2.82
C ALA A 62 12.91 -13.42 1.87
N GLU A 63 12.12 -13.24 0.81
CA GLU A 63 11.88 -14.28 -0.19
C GLU A 63 11.44 -13.70 -1.53
N ILE A 64 11.84 -14.40 -2.61
CA ILE A 64 11.43 -14.13 -3.99
C ILE A 64 10.88 -15.41 -4.60
N ALA A 65 9.76 -15.31 -5.30
CA ALA A 65 9.21 -16.41 -6.07
C ALA A 65 8.67 -15.94 -7.43
N ILE A 66 8.38 -16.89 -8.32
CA ILE A 66 8.02 -16.61 -9.71
C ILE A 66 6.67 -17.27 -10.04
N ALA A 67 5.70 -16.45 -10.42
CA ALA A 67 4.37 -16.86 -10.85
C ALA A 67 4.17 -16.74 -12.37
N GLY A 68 3.28 -17.58 -12.89
CA GLY A 68 2.64 -17.36 -14.18
C GLY A 68 1.56 -16.27 -14.09
N THR A 69 0.95 -15.93 -15.23
CA THR A 69 0.04 -14.78 -15.35
C THR A 69 -1.45 -15.11 -15.28
N ASP A 70 -1.83 -16.39 -15.29
CA ASP A 70 -3.23 -16.80 -15.21
C ASP A 70 -3.82 -16.55 -13.81
N LEU A 71 -4.73 -15.60 -13.72
CA LEU A 71 -5.48 -15.23 -12.52
C LEU A 71 -7.00 -15.35 -12.72
N SER A 72 -7.44 -16.17 -13.68
CA SER A 72 -8.87 -16.32 -14.05
C SER A 72 -9.80 -16.62 -12.85
N ALA A 73 -9.38 -17.51 -11.95
CA ALA A 73 -10.13 -17.83 -10.74
C ALA A 73 -10.25 -16.64 -9.77
N GLU A 74 -9.22 -15.80 -9.69
CA GLU A 74 -9.19 -14.61 -8.84
C GLU A 74 -9.95 -13.44 -9.47
N GLU A 75 -9.99 -13.36 -10.81
CA GLU A 75 -10.86 -12.43 -11.54
C GLU A 75 -12.32 -12.67 -11.18
N ALA A 76 -12.79 -13.92 -11.18
CA ALA A 76 -14.16 -14.26 -10.80
C ALA A 76 -14.48 -13.83 -9.36
N ARG A 77 -13.56 -14.06 -8.41
CA ARG A 77 -13.72 -13.63 -7.01
C ARG A 77 -13.76 -12.10 -6.88
N LEU A 78 -12.88 -11.39 -7.58
CA LEU A 78 -12.86 -9.93 -7.62
C LEU A 78 -14.19 -9.39 -8.14
N LEU A 79 -14.71 -9.92 -9.25
CA LEU A 79 -15.97 -9.49 -9.85
C LEU A 79 -17.15 -9.73 -8.90
N ALA A 80 -17.20 -10.89 -8.22
CA ALA A 80 -18.22 -11.17 -7.21
C ALA A 80 -18.15 -10.19 -6.03
N TRP A 81 -16.94 -9.88 -5.54
CA TRP A 81 -16.73 -8.92 -4.46
C TRP A 81 -17.12 -7.48 -4.84
N LEU A 82 -16.83 -7.08 -6.09
CA LEU A 82 -17.26 -5.79 -6.65
C LEU A 82 -18.78 -5.72 -6.79
N ALA A 83 -19.41 -6.76 -7.34
CA ALA A 83 -20.86 -6.86 -7.50
C ALA A 83 -21.61 -6.79 -6.16
N ALA A 84 -21.04 -7.36 -5.10
CA ALA A 84 -21.58 -7.28 -3.75
C ALA A 84 -21.37 -5.90 -3.08
N GLY A 85 -20.74 -4.93 -3.74
CA GLY A 85 -20.48 -3.59 -3.20
C GLY A 85 -19.51 -3.57 -2.01
N ARG A 86 -18.80 -4.67 -1.76
CA ARG A 86 -17.94 -4.85 -0.57
C ARG A 86 -16.66 -4.03 -0.62
N HIS A 87 -16.41 -3.31 -1.71
CA HIS A 87 -15.30 -2.37 -1.87
C HIS A 87 -15.56 -0.99 -1.27
N GLY A 88 -16.79 -0.69 -0.87
CA GLY A 88 -17.18 0.62 -0.37
C GLY A 88 -16.81 1.74 -1.36
N GLU A 89 -16.23 2.82 -0.85
CA GLU A 89 -15.82 3.98 -1.64
C GLU A 89 -14.48 3.83 -2.41
N MET A 90 -13.86 2.64 -2.39
CA MET A 90 -12.62 2.38 -3.15
C MET A 90 -12.90 2.27 -4.66
N HIS A 91 -13.38 3.34 -5.29
CA HIS A 91 -13.75 3.36 -6.72
C HIS A 91 -12.61 2.94 -7.64
N TYR A 92 -11.34 3.07 -7.22
CA TYR A 92 -10.19 2.59 -7.97
C TYR A 92 -10.17 1.05 -8.13
N MET A 93 -10.87 0.30 -7.26
CA MET A 93 -11.05 -1.15 -7.39
C MET A 93 -11.96 -1.50 -8.58
N ALA A 94 -12.95 -0.67 -8.88
CA ALA A 94 -13.89 -0.88 -9.98
C ALA A 94 -13.45 -0.21 -11.30
N ARG A 95 -12.79 0.96 -11.22
CA ARG A 95 -12.47 1.82 -12.38
C ARG A 95 -11.68 1.12 -13.48
N HIS A 96 -10.81 0.17 -13.12
CA HIS A 96 -9.94 -0.51 -14.07
C HIS A 96 -10.46 -1.89 -14.51
N GLY A 97 -11.72 -2.22 -14.20
CA GLY A 97 -12.36 -3.48 -14.60
C GLY A 97 -11.51 -4.70 -14.20
N SER A 98 -11.27 -5.57 -15.18
CA SER A 98 -10.50 -6.80 -15.02
C SER A 98 -8.97 -6.63 -15.12
N ARG A 99 -8.45 -5.43 -15.40
CA ARG A 99 -7.00 -5.22 -15.64
C ARG A 99 -6.13 -5.74 -14.49
N ARG A 100 -6.64 -5.70 -13.26
CA ARG A 100 -5.98 -6.21 -12.05
C ARG A 100 -5.68 -7.71 -12.09
N ALA A 101 -6.52 -8.48 -12.76
CA ALA A 101 -6.38 -9.91 -12.93
C ALA A 101 -5.78 -10.31 -14.28
N ARG A 102 -5.40 -9.33 -15.13
CA ARG A 102 -4.92 -9.58 -16.50
C ARG A 102 -3.56 -8.93 -16.74
N PRO A 103 -2.47 -9.61 -16.37
CA PRO A 103 -1.13 -9.01 -16.44
C PRO A 103 -0.75 -8.41 -17.79
N ALA A 104 -1.14 -9.06 -18.90
CA ALA A 104 -0.89 -8.57 -20.26
C ALA A 104 -1.60 -7.24 -20.59
N GLU A 105 -2.74 -6.93 -19.96
CA GLU A 105 -3.46 -5.66 -20.13
C GLU A 105 -2.86 -4.53 -19.26
N LEU A 106 -2.12 -4.90 -18.21
CA LEU A 106 -1.41 -3.94 -17.37
C LEU A 106 -0.04 -3.59 -17.96
N VAL A 107 0.68 -4.61 -18.42
CA VAL A 107 2.00 -4.52 -19.05
C VAL A 107 2.03 -5.51 -20.21
N ALA A 108 1.99 -5.00 -21.44
CA ALA A 108 2.05 -5.81 -22.65
C ALA A 108 3.33 -6.66 -22.67
N GLY A 109 3.22 -7.91 -23.12
CA GLY A 109 4.36 -8.84 -23.19
C GLY A 109 4.71 -9.54 -21.89
N THR A 110 3.99 -9.31 -20.78
CA THR A 110 4.25 -10.02 -19.51
C THR A 110 4.11 -11.53 -19.68
N LEU A 111 5.21 -12.26 -19.47
CA LEU A 111 5.23 -13.73 -19.43
C LEU A 111 5.23 -14.26 -17.99
N ARG A 112 5.89 -13.56 -17.07
CA ARG A 112 6.05 -13.96 -15.67
C ARG A 112 5.91 -12.77 -14.74
N VAL A 113 5.63 -13.08 -13.48
CA VAL A 113 5.67 -12.11 -12.39
C VAL A 113 6.62 -12.63 -11.31
N ILE A 114 7.68 -11.86 -11.06
CA ILE A 114 8.55 -12.06 -9.90
C ILE A 114 7.86 -11.36 -8.73
N THR A 115 7.59 -12.08 -7.66
CA THR A 115 6.97 -11.55 -6.44
C THR A 115 7.98 -11.58 -5.30
N ALA A 116 7.95 -10.55 -4.47
CA ALA A 116 8.84 -10.39 -3.34
C ALA A 116 8.06 -10.16 -2.05
N ARG A 117 8.55 -10.73 -0.95
CA ARG A 117 8.13 -10.33 0.40
C ARG A 117 9.22 -9.56 1.13
N LEU A 118 8.80 -8.55 1.89
CA LEU A 118 9.68 -7.71 2.70
C LEU A 118 9.12 -7.56 4.11
N ASP A 119 9.77 -8.18 5.10
CA ASP A 119 9.32 -8.16 6.50
C ASP A 119 9.40 -6.73 7.07
N TYR A 120 8.41 -6.33 7.87
CA TYR A 120 8.29 -4.93 8.33
C TYR A 120 8.19 -4.75 9.84
N LEU A 121 8.15 -5.83 10.64
CA LEU A 121 8.02 -5.67 12.08
C LEU A 121 9.24 -4.93 12.66
N PRO A 122 9.06 -3.77 13.31
CA PRO A 122 10.16 -3.10 13.98
C PRO A 122 10.64 -3.92 15.18
N THR A 123 11.96 -3.99 15.38
CA THR A 123 12.60 -4.77 16.46
C THR A 123 12.29 -4.23 17.87
N HIS A 124 12.03 -2.93 17.99
CA HIS A 124 11.90 -2.23 19.27
C HIS A 124 10.57 -1.52 19.47
N ALA A 125 9.50 -1.93 18.77
CA ALA A 125 8.18 -1.37 19.04
C ALA A 125 7.57 -1.92 20.32
N LEU A 126 6.82 -1.07 21.02
CA LEU A 126 5.98 -1.49 22.13
C LEU A 126 4.96 -2.56 21.67
N ASP A 127 4.68 -3.55 22.52
CA ASP A 127 3.74 -4.64 22.21
C ASP A 127 2.33 -4.14 21.85
N SER A 128 1.74 -4.73 20.80
CA SER A 128 0.42 -4.35 20.28
C SER A 128 -0.72 -4.59 21.24
N ALA A 129 -0.71 -5.69 21.99
CA ALA A 129 -1.77 -5.96 22.95
C ALA A 129 -1.75 -4.94 24.07
N SER A 130 -0.56 -4.52 24.53
CA SER A 130 -0.42 -3.47 25.55
C SER A 130 -0.97 -2.11 25.11
N VAL A 131 -0.71 -1.69 23.86
CA VAL A 131 -1.21 -0.42 23.30
C VAL A 131 -2.73 -0.49 23.10
N LEU A 132 -3.24 -1.60 22.58
CA LEU A 132 -4.68 -1.80 22.36
C LEU A 132 -5.47 -1.87 23.68
N ALA A 133 -4.86 -2.39 24.75
CA ALA A 133 -5.47 -2.45 26.07
C ALA A 133 -5.54 -1.08 26.78
N ASP A 134 -4.60 -0.17 26.48
CA ASP A 134 -4.62 1.19 27.04
C ASP A 134 -5.45 2.13 26.18
N SER A 135 -6.69 2.35 26.60
CA SER A 135 -7.65 3.23 25.89
C SER A 135 -7.20 4.69 25.73
N ARG A 136 -6.13 5.13 26.42
CA ARG A 136 -5.53 6.47 26.27
C ARG A 136 -4.54 6.55 25.12
N LYS A 137 -3.93 5.43 24.74
CA LYS A 137 -2.92 5.37 23.67
C LYS A 137 -3.58 5.26 22.32
N ALA A 138 -2.92 5.78 21.29
CA ALA A 138 -3.33 5.62 19.91
C ALA A 138 -2.67 4.36 19.32
N TYR A 139 -3.47 3.50 18.69
CA TYR A 139 -2.95 2.36 17.95
C TYR A 139 -2.80 2.73 16.47
N VAL A 140 -1.56 2.66 15.99
CA VAL A 140 -1.20 2.71 14.57
C VAL A 140 -0.78 1.31 14.15
N SER A 141 -1.39 0.80 13.07
CA SER A 141 -1.04 -0.50 12.51
C SER A 141 0.46 -0.60 12.22
N ARG A 142 1.05 -1.76 12.54
CA ARG A 142 2.51 -1.93 12.58
C ARG A 142 3.22 -1.65 11.27
N TYR A 143 2.53 -1.87 10.15
CA TYR A 143 3.10 -1.59 8.83
C TYR A 143 3.34 -0.08 8.58
N ALA A 144 2.68 0.80 9.33
CA ALA A 144 2.68 2.25 9.09
C ALA A 144 3.58 3.05 10.05
N LEU A 145 4.31 2.38 10.95
CA LEU A 145 5.15 3.03 11.97
C LEU A 145 6.41 3.69 11.39
N GLY A 146 6.94 3.15 10.29
CA GLY A 146 8.16 3.61 9.65
C GLY A 146 7.95 4.48 8.41
N ARG A 147 8.87 4.35 7.46
CA ARG A 147 8.81 4.99 6.15
C ARG A 147 7.74 4.34 5.27
N ASP A 148 7.27 5.12 4.32
CA ASP A 148 6.32 4.70 3.29
C ASP A 148 6.87 3.51 2.47
N TYR A 149 6.32 2.32 2.73
CA TYR A 149 6.78 1.07 2.14
C TYR A 149 6.70 1.06 0.62
N HIS A 150 5.77 1.80 0.00
CA HIS A 150 5.64 1.86 -1.45
C HIS A 150 6.95 2.31 -2.12
N LYS A 151 7.64 3.28 -1.51
CA LYS A 151 8.92 3.78 -2.05
C LYS A 151 10.07 2.83 -1.76
N VAL A 152 10.10 2.24 -0.56
CA VAL A 152 11.13 1.29 -0.15
C VAL A 152 11.07 0.03 -1.01
N MET A 153 9.88 -0.56 -1.15
CA MET A 153 9.61 -1.75 -1.96
C MET A 153 9.98 -1.51 -3.43
N ARG A 154 9.42 -0.47 -4.06
CA ARG A 154 9.73 -0.19 -5.47
C ARG A 154 11.21 0.10 -5.72
N GLY A 155 11.86 0.86 -4.83
CA GLY A 155 13.29 1.16 -4.98
C GLY A 155 14.16 -0.09 -4.94
N ARG A 156 13.82 -1.08 -4.09
CA ARG A 156 14.55 -2.35 -4.00
C ARG A 156 14.26 -3.27 -5.19
N LEU A 157 13.00 -3.34 -5.63
CA LEU A 157 12.62 -4.11 -6.82
C LEU A 157 13.26 -3.55 -8.09
N GLU A 158 13.38 -2.23 -8.21
CA GLU A 158 14.07 -1.59 -9.34
C GLU A 158 15.57 -1.96 -9.37
N ARG A 159 16.22 -2.01 -8.21
CA ARG A 159 17.62 -2.46 -8.09
C ARG A 159 17.77 -3.93 -8.49
N LEU A 160 16.81 -4.78 -8.11
CA LEU A 160 16.78 -6.18 -8.55
C LEU A 160 16.61 -6.29 -10.06
N ALA A 161 15.68 -5.54 -10.65
CA ALA A 161 15.48 -5.51 -12.10
C ALA A 161 16.73 -5.01 -12.85
N GLN A 162 17.40 -3.97 -12.33
CA GLN A 162 18.64 -3.49 -12.91
C GLN A 162 19.78 -4.52 -12.78
N ARG A 163 19.83 -5.27 -11.67
CA ARG A 163 20.81 -6.36 -11.51
C ARG A 163 20.58 -7.47 -12.54
N ILE A 164 19.33 -7.84 -12.81
CA ILE A 164 18.97 -8.78 -13.88
C ILE A 164 19.42 -8.23 -15.24
N ARG A 165 19.10 -6.96 -15.55
CA ARG A 165 19.49 -6.32 -16.81
C ARG A 165 21.00 -6.36 -17.03
N ASN A 166 21.77 -6.11 -15.97
CA ASN A 166 23.24 -6.15 -16.05
C ASN A 166 23.80 -7.54 -16.34
N GLU A 167 23.10 -8.61 -15.94
CA GLU A 167 23.52 -9.99 -16.17
C GLU A 167 23.18 -10.47 -17.58
N ILE A 168 21.96 -10.20 -18.05
CA ILE A 168 21.40 -10.85 -19.25
C ILE A 168 21.15 -9.89 -20.42
N GLY A 169 21.39 -8.60 -20.23
CA GLY A 169 21.07 -7.54 -21.20
C GLY A 169 19.64 -7.00 -21.04
N GLU A 170 19.19 -6.27 -22.06
CA GLU A 170 17.88 -5.61 -22.03
C GLU A 170 16.72 -6.61 -22.03
N PHE A 171 15.72 -6.34 -21.19
CA PHE A 171 14.45 -7.06 -21.13
C PHE A 171 13.35 -6.09 -20.69
N HIS A 172 12.09 -6.38 -21.02
CA HIS A 172 10.97 -5.53 -20.63
C HIS A 172 10.46 -5.89 -19.24
N TYR A 173 10.35 -4.88 -18.37
CA TYR A 173 9.75 -5.06 -17.06
C TYR A 173 9.01 -3.83 -16.55
N ARG A 174 8.21 -4.04 -15.50
CA ARG A 174 7.67 -2.97 -14.68
C ARG A 174 7.50 -3.40 -13.23
N VAL A 175 7.90 -2.53 -12.32
CA VAL A 175 7.84 -2.71 -10.88
C VAL A 175 6.54 -2.15 -10.30
N PHE A 176 5.95 -2.87 -9.34
CA PHE A 176 4.73 -2.49 -8.63
C PHE A 176 4.83 -2.74 -7.11
N ALA A 177 4.05 -1.97 -6.37
CA ALA A 177 3.78 -2.15 -4.94
C ALA A 177 2.51 -1.35 -4.58
N ASP A 178 1.38 -2.03 -4.35
CA ASP A 178 0.06 -1.56 -3.86
C ASP A 178 -0.68 -0.49 -4.66
N SER A 179 0.03 0.57 -5.10
CA SER A 179 -0.56 1.73 -5.74
C SER A 179 -0.97 1.53 -7.20
N ALA A 180 -0.91 0.30 -7.71
CA ALA A 180 -1.29 -0.08 -9.06
C ALA A 180 -2.41 -1.13 -9.04
N PRO A 181 -3.15 -1.33 -10.14
CA PRO A 181 -4.10 -2.41 -10.21
C PRO A 181 -3.36 -3.74 -10.38
N VAL A 182 -2.75 -4.24 -9.31
CA VAL A 182 -2.15 -5.60 -9.20
C VAL A 182 -2.95 -6.42 -8.18
N LEU A 183 -2.96 -7.75 -8.32
CA LEU A 183 -3.52 -8.70 -7.33
C LEU A 183 -2.37 -9.37 -6.57
N GLU A 184 -1.66 -8.58 -5.75
CA GLU A 184 -0.39 -8.95 -5.10
C GLU A 184 -0.51 -10.26 -4.33
N VAL A 185 -1.50 -10.38 -3.44
CA VAL A 185 -1.74 -11.59 -2.64
C VAL A 185 -1.98 -12.83 -3.51
N ALA A 186 -2.68 -12.67 -4.64
CA ALA A 186 -3.01 -13.78 -5.51
C ALA A 186 -1.80 -14.24 -6.35
N LEU A 187 -1.00 -13.29 -6.83
CA LEU A 187 0.28 -13.57 -7.49
C LEU A 187 1.26 -14.23 -6.53
N ALA A 188 1.39 -13.71 -5.31
CA ALA A 188 2.26 -14.26 -4.29
C ALA A 188 1.85 -15.69 -3.87
N ALA A 189 0.55 -15.94 -3.73
CA ALA A 189 0.05 -17.29 -3.46
C ALA A 189 0.32 -18.26 -4.62
N LYS A 190 0.10 -17.81 -5.87
CA LYS A 190 0.38 -18.59 -7.08
C LYS A 190 1.87 -18.89 -7.25
N ALA A 191 2.74 -17.97 -6.83
CA ALA A 191 4.18 -18.13 -6.86
C ALA A 191 4.72 -19.04 -5.75
N GLY A 192 3.92 -19.31 -4.71
CA GLY A 192 4.36 -20.14 -3.59
C GLY A 192 5.05 -19.41 -2.45
N LEU A 193 5.01 -18.07 -2.41
CA LEU A 193 5.46 -17.32 -1.22
C LEU A 193 4.61 -17.60 0.02
N GLY A 194 3.42 -18.17 -0.15
CA GLY A 194 2.49 -18.44 0.92
C GLY A 194 1.12 -18.82 0.41
N TRP A 195 0.12 -18.81 1.29
CA TRP A 195 -1.27 -19.05 0.94
C TRP A 195 -2.14 -17.88 1.38
N ARG A 196 -3.25 -17.66 0.68
CA ARG A 196 -4.25 -16.67 1.12
C ARG A 196 -4.92 -17.20 2.39
N GLY A 197 -4.79 -16.49 3.51
CA GLY A 197 -5.45 -16.81 4.77
C GLY A 197 -6.93 -16.47 4.77
N LYS A 198 -7.69 -17.02 5.72
CA LYS A 198 -9.13 -16.71 5.88
C LYS A 198 -9.40 -15.22 6.16
N ASN A 199 -8.41 -14.50 6.66
CA ASN A 199 -8.42 -13.04 6.84
C ASN A 199 -8.09 -12.25 5.55
N THR A 200 -7.94 -12.93 4.41
CA THR A 200 -7.62 -12.39 3.07
C THR A 200 -6.18 -11.93 2.83
N LEU A 201 -5.32 -11.96 3.85
CA LEU A 201 -3.91 -11.65 3.72
C LEU A 201 -3.12 -12.86 3.19
N LEU A 202 -1.91 -12.62 2.69
CA LEU A 202 -0.96 -13.71 2.46
C LEU A 202 -0.38 -14.17 3.79
N LEU A 203 -0.34 -15.48 4.01
CA LEU A 203 0.30 -16.12 5.14
C LEU A 203 1.46 -16.99 4.63
N THR A 204 2.58 -16.97 5.34
CA THR A 204 3.67 -17.94 5.18
C THR A 204 3.96 -18.65 6.50
N ARG A 205 4.50 -19.86 6.40
CA ARG A 205 4.70 -20.77 7.53
C ARG A 205 5.75 -20.24 8.52
N ASP A 206 6.75 -19.54 8.00
CA ASP A 206 7.98 -19.13 8.66
C ASP A 206 8.05 -17.63 9.02
N ALA A 207 7.08 -16.82 8.56
CA ALA A 207 7.02 -15.38 8.83
C ALA A 207 5.59 -14.84 9.09
N GLY A 208 4.56 -15.69 9.08
CA GLY A 208 3.19 -15.25 9.32
C GLY A 208 2.69 -14.32 8.22
N SER A 209 2.32 -13.08 8.53
CA SER A 209 1.71 -12.11 7.60
C SER A 209 2.26 -10.68 7.74
N PHE A 210 3.27 -10.46 8.58
CA PHE A 210 3.82 -9.11 8.82
C PHE A 210 4.93 -8.74 7.82
N PHE A 211 4.58 -8.76 6.54
CA PHE A 211 5.45 -8.35 5.44
C PHE A 211 4.68 -7.60 4.37
N PHE A 212 5.39 -6.82 3.57
CA PHE A 212 4.90 -6.20 2.35
C PHE A 212 5.06 -7.12 1.15
N LEU A 213 4.24 -6.92 0.12
CA LEU A 213 4.38 -7.55 -1.18
C LEU A 213 4.73 -6.52 -2.26
N GLY A 214 5.41 -6.99 -3.29
CA GLY A 214 5.75 -6.21 -4.46
C GLY A 214 6.15 -7.10 -5.64
N GLU A 215 5.97 -6.58 -6.85
CA GLU A 215 5.99 -7.39 -8.07
C GLU A 215 6.85 -6.75 -9.15
N ILE A 216 7.52 -7.60 -9.93
CA ILE A 216 8.15 -7.26 -11.20
C ILE A 216 7.45 -8.06 -12.28
N TYR A 217 6.70 -7.37 -13.12
CA TYR A 217 6.12 -7.95 -14.33
C TYR A 217 7.20 -7.98 -15.38
N THR A 218 7.42 -9.12 -16.03
CA THR A 218 8.55 -9.30 -16.95
C THR A 218 8.17 -10.16 -18.16
N ASP A 219 8.79 -9.85 -19.30
CA ASP A 219 8.76 -10.65 -20.52
C ASP A 219 9.72 -11.85 -20.50
N LEU A 220 10.50 -12.02 -19.43
CA LEU A 220 11.38 -13.16 -19.28
C LEU A 220 10.58 -14.45 -19.05
N PRO A 221 10.82 -15.54 -19.80
CA PRO A 221 10.11 -16.80 -19.65
C PRO A 221 10.66 -17.66 -18.50
N LEU A 222 10.88 -17.03 -17.33
CA LEU A 222 11.45 -17.68 -16.14
C LEU A 222 10.67 -18.94 -15.71
N PRO A 223 11.34 -19.96 -15.15
CA PRO A 223 10.68 -21.12 -14.57
C PRO A 223 9.78 -20.71 -13.40
N LEU A 224 8.70 -21.48 -13.20
CA LEU A 224 7.74 -21.23 -12.12
C LEU A 224 8.24 -21.86 -10.82
N THR A 225 8.03 -21.17 -9.70
CA THR A 225 8.33 -21.74 -8.38
C THR A 225 7.26 -22.75 -7.93
N GLY A 226 5.98 -22.47 -8.22
CA GLY A 226 4.85 -23.34 -7.89
C GLY A 226 4.09 -22.90 -6.62
N PRO A 227 2.80 -23.22 -6.48
CA PRO A 227 1.96 -22.71 -5.40
C PRO A 227 2.25 -23.38 -4.04
N ALA A 228 2.01 -22.65 -2.95
CA ALA A 228 2.13 -23.18 -1.59
C ALA A 228 0.84 -23.88 -1.13
N VAL A 229 0.98 -24.72 -0.10
CA VAL A 229 -0.14 -25.44 0.53
C VAL A 229 -0.87 -24.52 1.51
N GLU A 230 -2.20 -24.60 1.53
CA GLU A 230 -3.06 -23.89 2.47
C GLU A 230 -2.95 -24.50 3.88
N HIS A 231 -2.82 -23.66 4.91
CA HIS A 231 -2.62 -24.13 6.28
C HIS A 231 -3.54 -23.51 7.35
N CYS A 232 -4.65 -22.85 6.99
CA CYS A 232 -5.63 -22.41 8.01
C CYS A 232 -6.45 -23.59 8.55
N GLY A 233 -6.75 -24.61 7.74
CA GLY A 233 -7.54 -25.77 8.15
C GLY A 233 -8.87 -25.35 8.80
N ARG A 234 -9.16 -25.85 10.01
CA ARG A 234 -10.40 -25.52 10.75
C ARG A 234 -10.33 -24.22 11.56
N CYS A 235 -9.19 -23.52 11.60
CA CYS A 235 -9.02 -22.29 12.38
C CYS A 235 -10.01 -21.20 11.94
N ARG A 236 -10.57 -20.46 12.91
CA ARG A 236 -11.48 -19.32 12.70
C ARG A 236 -11.09 -18.06 13.49
N ALA A 237 -9.93 -18.07 14.16
CA ALA A 237 -9.53 -17.03 15.11
C ALA A 237 -9.67 -15.59 14.56
N CYS A 238 -9.22 -15.35 13.31
CA CYS A 238 -9.32 -14.02 12.70
C CYS A 238 -10.75 -13.57 12.39
N ILE A 239 -11.65 -14.50 12.10
CA ILE A 239 -13.07 -14.23 11.86
C ILE A 239 -13.73 -13.86 13.18
N ASP A 240 -13.52 -14.69 14.21
CA ASP A 240 -14.16 -14.56 15.50
C ASP A 240 -13.66 -13.31 16.27
N ALA A 241 -12.40 -12.93 16.08
CA ALA A 241 -11.81 -11.75 16.72
C ALA A 241 -12.06 -10.42 15.98
N CYS A 242 -12.58 -10.44 14.75
CA CYS A 242 -12.74 -9.21 13.96
C CYS A 242 -13.77 -8.28 14.65
N PRO A 243 -13.38 -7.09 15.15
CA PRO A 243 -14.27 -6.31 16.04
C PRO A 243 -15.58 -5.88 15.39
N THR A 244 -15.57 -5.70 14.08
CA THR A 244 -16.71 -5.25 13.28
C THR A 244 -17.34 -6.37 12.46
N GLY A 245 -16.84 -7.61 12.57
CA GLY A 245 -17.29 -8.73 11.73
C GLY A 245 -17.08 -8.45 10.24
N ALA A 246 -15.98 -7.77 9.87
CA ALA A 246 -15.67 -7.45 8.47
C ALA A 246 -15.28 -8.69 7.67
N ILE A 247 -14.73 -9.73 8.29
CA ILE A 247 -14.48 -11.01 7.64
C ILE A 247 -15.76 -11.84 7.73
N VAL A 248 -16.57 -11.79 6.67
CA VAL A 248 -17.94 -12.35 6.66
C VAL A 248 -17.98 -13.86 6.45
N ALA A 249 -16.93 -14.39 5.82
CA ALA A 249 -16.71 -15.82 5.61
C ALA A 249 -15.21 -16.06 5.35
N PRO A 250 -14.71 -17.31 5.40
CA PRO A 250 -13.34 -17.62 4.98
C PRO A 250 -13.02 -16.99 3.61
N TYR A 251 -11.94 -16.21 3.55
CA TYR A 251 -11.44 -15.55 2.32
C TYR A 251 -12.32 -14.41 1.79
N GLU A 252 -13.38 -14.04 2.52
CA GLU A 252 -14.33 -12.99 2.16
C GLU A 252 -14.33 -11.84 3.17
N LEU A 253 -13.98 -10.64 2.71
CA LEU A 253 -13.97 -9.42 3.51
C LEU A 253 -15.01 -8.42 2.97
N ASP A 254 -15.81 -7.83 3.84
CA ASP A 254 -16.57 -6.60 3.55
C ASP A 254 -15.76 -5.39 4.03
N ALA A 255 -15.13 -4.67 3.08
CA ALA A 255 -14.28 -3.55 3.42
C ALA A 255 -15.05 -2.43 4.12
N ARG A 256 -16.34 -2.26 3.82
CA ARG A 256 -17.19 -1.21 4.44
C ARG A 256 -17.24 -1.31 5.97
N ARG A 257 -16.98 -2.49 6.52
CA ARG A 257 -16.92 -2.75 7.97
C ARG A 257 -15.49 -2.82 8.50
N CYS A 258 -14.49 -3.03 7.65
CA CYS A 258 -13.10 -3.22 8.07
C CYS A 258 -12.54 -1.93 8.68
N ILE A 259 -12.01 -1.99 9.91
CA ILE A 259 -11.43 -0.81 10.59
C ILE A 259 -10.28 -0.21 9.77
N SER A 260 -9.49 -1.04 9.08
CA SER A 260 -8.44 -0.55 8.18
C SER A 260 -9.02 0.31 7.04
N TYR A 261 -10.09 -0.13 6.40
CA TYR A 261 -10.80 0.68 5.40
C TYR A 261 -11.41 1.95 6.02
N LEU A 262 -12.10 1.84 7.17
CA LEU A 262 -12.75 2.98 7.82
C LEU A 262 -11.76 4.09 8.20
N THR A 263 -10.56 3.71 8.64
CA THR A 263 -9.54 4.66 9.09
C THR A 263 -8.68 5.19 7.95
N ILE A 264 -8.56 4.47 6.82
CA ILE A 264 -7.62 4.82 5.76
C ILE A 264 -8.30 5.22 4.44
N GLU A 265 -9.30 4.46 4.00
CA GLU A 265 -9.88 4.59 2.66
C GLU A 265 -11.18 5.41 2.66
N LEU A 266 -12.03 5.21 3.67
CA LEU A 266 -13.27 5.97 3.82
C LEU A 266 -12.96 7.47 3.94
N LYS A 267 -13.52 8.29 3.05
CA LYS A 267 -13.28 9.73 3.05
C LYS A 267 -14.20 10.48 4.01
N GLY A 268 -15.47 10.09 4.03
CA GLY A 268 -16.53 10.75 4.78
C GLY A 268 -16.64 10.31 6.25
N SER A 269 -17.87 10.37 6.76
CA SER A 269 -18.20 10.03 8.14
C SER A 269 -18.14 8.53 8.40
N ILE A 270 -17.53 8.14 9.53
CA ILE A 270 -17.54 6.75 9.98
C ILE A 270 -18.95 6.47 10.55
N PRO A 271 -19.65 5.41 10.10
CA PRO A 271 -20.98 5.07 10.61
C PRO A 271 -21.01 4.98 12.15
N GLU A 272 -22.02 5.61 12.78
CA GLU A 272 -22.03 5.77 14.23
C GLU A 272 -22.04 4.45 15.00
N ASP A 273 -22.67 3.41 14.44
CA ASP A 273 -22.73 2.05 14.98
C ASP A 273 -21.37 1.34 14.97
N LEU A 274 -20.48 1.72 14.05
CA LEU A 274 -19.12 1.17 13.96
C LEU A 274 -18.11 1.94 14.82
N ARG A 275 -18.36 3.21 15.14
CA ARG A 275 -17.42 4.03 15.93
C ARG A 275 -17.02 3.39 17.27
N PRO A 276 -17.93 2.80 18.09
CA PRO A 276 -17.54 2.13 19.33
C PRO A 276 -16.60 0.93 19.14
N LEU A 277 -16.72 0.22 18.01
CA LEU A 277 -15.99 -1.02 17.74
C LEU A 277 -14.54 -0.76 17.28
N ILE A 278 -14.22 0.47 16.86
CA ILE A 278 -12.87 0.86 16.43
C ILE A 278 -11.88 0.86 17.61
N GLY A 279 -12.35 1.11 18.84
CA GLY A 279 -11.49 1.27 19.99
C GLY A 279 -10.56 2.47 19.81
N ASN A 280 -9.25 2.27 20.03
CA ASN A 280 -8.21 3.29 19.92
C ASN A 280 -7.38 3.21 18.62
N ARG A 281 -7.86 2.50 17.59
CA ARG A 281 -7.19 2.36 16.29
C ARG A 281 -7.38 3.62 15.46
N VAL A 282 -6.30 4.37 15.24
CA VAL A 282 -6.34 5.66 14.54
C VAL A 282 -5.91 5.55 13.07
N TYR A 283 -5.15 4.51 12.72
CA TYR A 283 -4.72 4.23 11.35
C TYR A 283 -4.46 2.73 11.17
N GLY A 284 -5.29 2.07 10.36
CA GLY A 284 -5.18 0.63 10.14
C GLY A 284 -5.71 -0.20 11.31
N CYS A 285 -5.61 -1.52 11.17
CA CYS A 285 -6.06 -2.49 12.16
C CYS A 285 -5.30 -3.80 11.93
N ASP A 286 -4.74 -4.36 13.00
CA ASP A 286 -3.96 -5.60 12.93
C ASP A 286 -4.64 -6.78 13.62
N ASP A 287 -5.87 -6.63 14.13
CA ASP A 287 -6.52 -7.64 14.97
C ASP A 287 -6.56 -9.03 14.34
N CYS A 288 -6.92 -9.11 13.05
CA CYS A 288 -6.97 -10.37 12.32
C CYS A 288 -5.58 -10.99 12.07
N GLN A 289 -4.51 -10.21 12.19
CA GLN A 289 -3.12 -10.65 12.18
C GLN A 289 -2.67 -11.05 13.59
N LEU A 290 -2.90 -10.22 14.60
CA LEU A 290 -2.46 -10.42 15.98
C LEU A 290 -2.98 -11.74 16.57
N VAL A 291 -4.21 -12.15 16.21
CA VAL A 291 -4.78 -13.43 16.65
C VAL A 291 -4.42 -14.62 15.75
N CYS A 292 -3.77 -14.39 14.61
CA CYS A 292 -3.41 -15.45 13.68
C CYS A 292 -2.28 -16.30 14.29
N PRO A 293 -2.45 -17.63 14.45
CA PRO A 293 -1.44 -18.47 15.09
C PRO A 293 -0.12 -18.55 14.31
N TRP A 294 -0.14 -18.24 13.01
CA TRP A 294 1.06 -18.19 12.17
C TRP A 294 1.94 -16.98 12.46
N ASN A 295 1.39 -15.92 13.05
CA ASN A 295 2.17 -14.72 13.38
C ASN A 295 3.08 -14.88 14.60
N ARG A 296 3.02 -16.02 15.31
CA ARG A 296 4.08 -16.39 16.27
C ARG A 296 5.44 -16.62 15.60
N TYR A 297 5.44 -16.83 14.28
CA TYR A 297 6.63 -17.01 13.46
C TYR A 297 7.06 -15.73 12.76
N ALA A 298 6.39 -14.60 13.00
CA ALA A 298 6.72 -13.36 12.32
C ALA A 298 8.16 -12.93 12.61
N GLN A 299 8.84 -12.46 11.57
CA GLN A 299 10.24 -12.04 11.64
C GLN A 299 10.33 -10.53 11.81
N PRO A 300 11.28 -10.03 12.62
CA PRO A 300 11.60 -8.60 12.64
C PRO A 300 12.20 -8.19 11.29
N SER A 301 12.00 -6.94 10.91
CA SER A 301 12.65 -6.37 9.74
C SER A 301 14.12 -6.11 10.01
N GLU A 302 14.97 -6.40 9.03
CA GLU A 302 16.38 -5.99 9.02
C GLU A 302 16.55 -4.53 8.51
N LEU A 303 15.46 -3.89 8.08
CA LEU A 303 15.50 -2.56 7.48
C LEU A 303 15.09 -1.48 8.47
N SER A 304 16.02 -0.57 8.77
CA SER A 304 15.75 0.62 9.58
C SER A 304 14.74 1.59 8.94
N ASP A 305 14.43 1.42 7.65
CA ASP A 305 13.33 2.11 6.99
C ASP A 305 11.99 1.88 7.72
N PHE A 306 11.82 0.74 8.39
CA PHE A 306 10.58 0.35 9.08
C PHE A 306 10.64 0.51 10.61
N ASP A 307 11.73 1.07 11.14
CA ASP A 307 11.82 1.45 12.55
C ASP A 307 10.75 2.49 12.90
N VAL A 308 10.35 2.48 14.17
CA VAL A 308 9.34 3.39 14.72
C VAL A 308 9.78 4.84 14.50
N ARG A 309 8.89 5.64 13.88
CA ARG A 309 9.07 7.09 13.73
C ARG A 309 8.07 7.84 14.59
N ASN A 310 8.52 8.97 15.13
CA ASN A 310 7.72 9.90 15.93
C ASN A 310 7.05 9.27 17.18
N GLY A 311 7.56 8.14 17.69
CA GLY A 311 6.98 7.43 18.84
C GLY A 311 5.56 6.90 18.59
N LEU A 312 5.19 6.64 17.33
CA LEU A 312 3.83 6.22 16.98
C LEU A 312 3.42 4.84 17.51
N ASP A 313 4.36 4.08 18.06
CA ASP A 313 4.10 2.81 18.74
C ASP A 313 3.68 3.00 20.22
N ASP A 314 3.97 4.16 20.81
CA ASP A 314 3.62 4.52 22.18
C ASP A 314 3.33 6.03 22.32
N VAL A 315 2.13 6.45 21.90
CA VAL A 315 1.71 7.84 21.97
C VAL A 315 0.26 7.97 22.44
N GLU A 316 -0.02 8.98 23.27
CA GLU A 316 -1.38 9.26 23.74
C GLU A 316 -2.24 9.88 22.63
N LEU A 317 -3.52 9.49 22.59
CA LEU A 317 -4.53 10.04 21.67
C LEU A 317 -4.63 11.57 21.77
N VAL A 318 -4.56 12.11 22.99
CA VAL A 318 -4.66 13.56 23.23
C VAL A 318 -3.48 14.29 22.57
N SER A 319 -2.26 13.78 22.73
CA SER A 319 -1.07 14.38 22.15
C SER A 319 -1.15 14.45 20.63
N LEU A 320 -1.65 13.40 19.97
CA LEU A 320 -1.83 13.38 18.52
C LEU A 320 -2.98 14.30 18.06
N PHE A 321 -4.04 14.43 18.86
CA PHE A 321 -5.21 15.26 18.54
C PHE A 321 -4.96 16.76 18.68
N GLU A 322 -3.94 17.12 19.46
CA GLU A 322 -3.45 18.49 19.64
C GLU A 322 -2.50 18.96 18.53
N TRP A 323 -2.00 18.05 17.67
CA TRP A 323 -1.17 18.44 16.53
C TRP A 323 -1.90 19.43 15.63
N SER A 324 -1.20 20.44 15.16
CA SER A 324 -1.66 21.28 14.05
C SER A 324 -1.56 20.54 12.71
N GLU A 325 -2.24 21.05 11.67
CA GLU A 325 -2.08 20.52 10.31
C GLU A 325 -0.61 20.58 9.83
N THR A 326 0.09 21.67 10.16
CA THR A 326 1.51 21.83 9.85
C THR A 326 2.37 20.80 10.56
N GLU A 327 2.11 20.53 11.84
CA GLU A 327 2.82 19.51 12.61
C GLU A 327 2.55 18.10 12.05
N PHE A 328 1.30 17.79 11.70
CA PHE A 328 0.94 16.54 11.03
C PHE A 328 1.72 16.37 9.72
N ASP A 329 1.73 17.39 8.85
CA ASP A 329 2.44 17.31 7.56
C ASP A 329 3.94 17.07 7.74
N GLN A 330 4.56 17.80 8.68
CA GLN A 330 5.98 17.67 8.99
C GLN A 330 6.32 16.28 9.52
N ARG A 331 5.60 15.81 10.55
CA ARG A 331 5.87 14.51 11.20
C ARG A 331 5.56 13.33 10.30
N MET A 332 4.49 13.41 9.51
CA MET A 332 4.07 12.32 8.61
C MET A 332 4.81 12.33 7.27
N ARG A 333 5.74 13.26 7.03
CA ARG A 333 6.52 13.31 5.80
C ARG A 333 7.24 11.99 5.54
N GLY A 334 6.94 11.38 4.40
CA GLY A 334 7.51 10.08 4.02
C GLY A 334 6.98 8.89 4.82
N SER A 335 5.84 9.02 5.51
CA SER A 335 5.05 7.90 6.03
C SER A 335 3.83 7.67 5.13
N ALA A 336 3.36 6.43 5.05
CA ALA A 336 2.11 6.08 4.38
C ALA A 336 0.88 6.78 5.01
N ILE A 337 0.98 7.17 6.29
CA ILE A 337 -0.10 7.85 7.03
C ILE A 337 -0.45 9.20 6.39
N ARG A 338 0.53 9.91 5.84
CA ARG A 338 0.31 11.24 5.23
C ARG A 338 -0.78 11.23 4.14
N ARG A 339 -1.00 10.09 3.47
CA ARG A 339 -2.00 9.94 2.41
C ARG A 339 -3.44 10.20 2.86
N ILE A 340 -3.74 10.04 4.16
CA ILE A 340 -5.10 10.28 4.64
C ILE A 340 -5.42 11.77 4.81
N GLY A 341 -4.40 12.60 4.98
CA GLY A 341 -4.57 14.03 5.28
C GLY A 341 -5.01 14.29 6.73
N TYR A 342 -4.84 15.54 7.15
CA TYR A 342 -5.05 15.96 8.55
C TYR A 342 -6.51 15.88 9.00
N GLU A 343 -7.46 16.13 8.10
CA GLU A 343 -8.90 16.04 8.40
C GLU A 343 -9.30 14.62 8.85
N ARG A 344 -8.93 13.60 8.08
CA ARG A 344 -9.23 12.19 8.40
C ARG A 344 -8.44 11.69 9.61
N TRP A 345 -7.20 12.15 9.77
CA TRP A 345 -6.40 11.91 10.97
C TRP A 345 -7.14 12.40 12.22
N SER A 346 -7.61 13.64 12.18
CA SER A 346 -8.39 14.26 13.27
C SER A 346 -9.71 13.54 13.53
N ARG A 347 -10.44 13.16 12.47
CA ARG A 347 -11.68 12.36 12.55
C ARG A 347 -11.44 11.05 13.30
N ASN A 348 -10.39 10.30 12.92
CA ASN A 348 -10.08 9.01 13.53
C ASN A 348 -9.70 9.17 15.01
N LEU A 349 -8.92 10.19 15.34
CA LEU A 349 -8.53 10.51 16.71
C LEU A 349 -9.73 10.87 17.58
N ALA A 350 -10.70 11.64 17.06
CA ALA A 350 -11.93 11.93 17.77
C ALA A 350 -12.71 10.64 18.12
N VAL A 351 -12.75 9.65 17.22
CA VAL A 351 -13.34 8.33 17.52
C VAL A 351 -12.59 7.63 18.65
N GLY A 352 -11.25 7.60 18.59
CA GLY A 352 -10.41 7.03 19.64
C GLY A 352 -10.66 7.68 21.01
N LEU A 353 -10.67 9.01 21.06
CA LEU A 353 -10.96 9.80 22.27
C LEU A 353 -12.37 9.54 22.80
N GLY A 354 -13.36 9.38 21.92
CA GLY A 354 -14.72 8.99 22.29
C GLY A 354 -14.84 7.56 22.81
N ASN A 355 -13.85 6.70 22.52
CA ASN A 355 -13.79 5.32 23.01
C ASN A 355 -12.96 5.14 24.28
N ALA A 356 -12.06 6.08 24.57
CA ALA A 356 -11.25 6.10 25.78
C ALA A 356 -12.08 6.12 27.08
N ALA A 357 -11.46 5.73 28.19
CA ALA A 357 -11.98 6.00 29.52
C ALA A 357 -12.26 7.50 29.73
N TYR A 358 -13.15 7.83 30.68
CA TYR A 358 -13.45 9.24 30.96
C TYR A 358 -12.18 9.98 31.40
N SER A 359 -11.94 11.16 30.82
CA SER A 359 -10.85 12.03 31.21
C SER A 359 -11.20 13.50 31.01
N PRO A 360 -11.05 14.36 32.03
CA PRO A 360 -11.19 15.81 31.86
C PRO A 360 -10.25 16.38 30.80
N LYS A 361 -9.04 15.81 30.65
CA LYS A 361 -8.08 16.22 29.60
C LYS A 361 -8.63 15.94 28.19
N ILE A 362 -9.24 14.77 28.00
CA ILE A 362 -9.88 14.39 26.73
C ILE A 362 -11.04 15.34 26.41
N VAL A 363 -11.92 15.59 27.38
CA VAL A 363 -13.06 16.50 27.19
C VAL A 363 -12.57 17.91 26.82
N ALA A 364 -11.56 18.43 27.51
CA ALA A 364 -10.98 19.74 27.18
C ALA A 364 -10.39 19.78 25.77
N ALA A 365 -9.66 18.73 25.35
CA ALA A 365 -9.10 18.64 24.01
C ALA A 365 -10.18 18.61 22.92
N LEU A 366 -11.23 17.81 23.12
CA LEU A 366 -12.39 17.76 22.22
C LEU A 366 -13.14 19.10 22.17
N GLN A 367 -13.36 19.76 23.31
CA GLN A 367 -14.04 21.07 23.38
C GLN A 367 -13.32 22.15 22.58
N ARG A 368 -11.98 22.18 22.59
CA ARG A 368 -11.19 23.14 21.77
C ARG A 368 -11.44 22.97 20.27
N ARG A 369 -11.91 21.80 19.83
CA ARG A 369 -12.24 21.50 18.43
C ARG A 369 -13.74 21.32 18.19
N ALA A 370 -14.60 21.72 19.13
CA ALA A 370 -16.06 21.63 18.96
C ALA A 370 -16.57 22.51 17.79
N ALA A 371 -15.89 23.62 17.51
CA ALA A 371 -16.15 24.52 16.41
C ALA A 371 -15.09 24.43 15.28
N ASP A 372 -14.45 23.27 15.11
CA ASP A 372 -13.47 23.02 14.03
C ASP A 372 -14.02 23.44 12.66
N ALA A 373 -13.20 23.92 11.73
CA ALA A 373 -13.66 24.34 10.40
C ALA A 373 -14.26 23.18 9.57
N SER A 374 -13.77 21.96 9.77
CA SER A 374 -14.28 20.77 9.10
C SER A 374 -15.59 20.28 9.73
N ALA A 375 -16.66 20.21 8.92
CA ALA A 375 -17.93 19.62 9.36
C ALA A 375 -17.78 18.16 9.80
N LEU A 376 -16.92 17.42 9.09
CA LEU A 376 -16.62 16.02 9.39
C LEU A 376 -15.97 15.87 10.77
N VAL A 377 -14.97 16.71 11.08
CA VAL A 377 -14.32 16.68 12.40
C VAL A 377 -15.29 17.11 13.49
N ARG A 378 -16.07 18.20 13.30
CA ARG A 378 -17.07 18.66 14.27
C ARG A 378 -18.07 17.56 14.64
N GLU A 379 -18.58 16.83 13.65
CA GLU A 379 -19.50 15.71 13.87
C GLU A 379 -18.89 14.63 14.79
N HIS A 380 -17.66 14.22 14.51
CA HIS A 380 -16.99 13.16 15.29
C HIS A 380 -16.58 13.66 16.68
N VAL A 381 -16.22 14.94 16.82
CA VAL A 381 -15.95 15.58 18.11
C VAL A 381 -17.21 15.65 18.97
N ALA A 382 -18.36 16.03 18.38
CA ALA A 382 -19.64 16.07 19.09
C ALA A 382 -20.02 14.68 19.60
N TRP A 383 -19.90 13.65 18.74
CA TRP A 383 -20.12 12.26 19.13
C TRP A 383 -19.19 11.83 20.28
N ALA A 384 -17.90 12.18 20.20
CA ALA A 384 -16.91 11.85 21.22
C ALA A 384 -17.19 12.52 22.57
N LEU A 385 -17.66 13.78 22.56
CA LEU A 385 -18.07 14.51 23.76
C LEU A 385 -19.28 13.86 24.44
N VAL A 386 -20.30 13.47 23.67
CA VAL A 386 -21.46 12.73 24.20
C VAL A 386 -21.00 11.44 24.88
N ARG A 387 -20.12 10.68 24.24
CA ARG A 387 -19.55 9.43 24.77
C ARG A 387 -18.73 9.63 26.06
N GLN A 388 -17.95 10.70 26.13
CA GLN A 388 -17.15 11.04 27.31
C GLN A 388 -18.05 11.48 28.48
N ASN A 389 -19.07 12.30 28.22
CA ASN A 389 -20.02 12.72 29.23
C ASN A 389 -20.85 11.55 29.77
N ALA A 390 -21.28 10.61 28.92
CA ALA A 390 -21.96 9.40 29.37
C ALA A 390 -21.08 8.56 30.33
N ARG A 391 -19.77 8.42 30.04
CA ARG A 391 -18.83 7.71 30.91
C ARG A 391 -18.56 8.44 32.23
N ARG A 392 -18.57 9.77 32.24
CA ARG A 392 -18.46 10.57 33.48
C ARG A 392 -19.54 10.18 34.47
N SER A 393 -20.78 10.06 33.99
CA SER A 393 -21.94 9.71 34.83
C SER A 393 -21.87 8.28 35.36
N ILE A 394 -21.36 7.32 34.57
CA ILE A 394 -21.15 5.93 34.99
C ILE A 394 -20.06 5.84 36.08
N GLY A 395 -18.95 6.55 35.91
CA GLY A 395 -17.87 6.58 36.89
C GLY A 395 -18.25 7.23 38.23
N HIS A 396 -19.27 8.10 38.26
CA HIS A 396 -19.78 8.72 39.49
C HIS A 396 -20.81 7.85 40.22
N ASN A 397 -21.57 7.03 39.48
CA ASN A 397 -22.58 6.12 40.04
C ASN A 397 -22.04 4.71 40.34
N GLY A 398 -20.76 4.45 40.07
CA GLY A 398 -20.09 3.16 40.27
C GLY A 398 -19.64 2.83 41.71
N LYS A 399 -20.32 3.36 42.74
CA LYS A 399 -20.35 2.64 44.03
C LYS A 399 -21.31 1.48 43.85
N ALA A 400 -20.77 0.26 43.78
CA ALA A 400 -21.57 -0.96 43.76
C ALA A 400 -22.62 -0.93 44.89
N PRO A 401 -23.90 -1.25 44.63
CA PRO A 401 -24.79 -1.63 45.72
C PRO A 401 -24.27 -2.93 46.33
N ALA A 402 -24.27 -2.97 47.67
CA ALA A 402 -23.75 -4.04 48.50
C ALA A 402 -24.44 -5.40 48.27
#